data_AF-A0A0A9Y5U8-F1
#
_entry.id   AF-A0A0A9Y5U8-F1
#
_cell.length_a   1.000
_cell.length_b   1.000
_cell.length_c   1.000
_cell.angle_alpha   90.00
_cell.angle_beta   90.00
_cell.angle_gamma   90.00
#
_symmetry.space_group_name_H-M   'P 1'
#
loop_
_entity.id
_entity.type
_entity.pdbx_description
1 polymer ?
#
loop_
_entity_poly.entity_id
_entity_poly.type
_entity_poly.pdbx_seq_one_letter_code
_entity_poly.pdbx_strand_id
1 'polypeptide(L)'
;AVNMKIEILKMNYSFPQCEPGLGASVMYNLLYNKPQKLMLLAGCSTVCTTVAEAAKMWNLVVLCYGASSPALSDRNRFPTLFRTHPSATVHNPTRIKLMEKFGWSRVAILQQAEEVFISTVEDLEARCKES
;
A
#
# COMPACT_ATOMS: atom_id res chain seq x y z
N ALA A 1 -11.52 -43.11 -7.06
CA ALA A 1 -11.88 -41.85 -7.76
C ALA A 1 -11.59 -40.69 -6.82
N VAL A 2 -10.72 -39.76 -7.22
CA VAL A 2 -10.47 -38.55 -6.43
C VAL A 2 -11.62 -37.58 -6.69
N ASN A 3 -12.36 -37.21 -5.65
CA ASN A 3 -13.41 -36.19 -5.77
C ASN A 3 -12.78 -34.84 -6.11
N MET A 4 -12.75 -34.50 -7.40
CA MET A 4 -12.33 -33.18 -7.86
C MET A 4 -13.48 -32.20 -7.63
N LYS A 5 -13.40 -31.40 -6.56
CA LYS A 5 -14.29 -30.26 -6.36
C LYS A 5 -13.80 -29.10 -7.21
N ILE A 6 -14.67 -28.57 -8.07
CA ILE A 6 -14.43 -27.33 -8.80
C ILE A 6 -14.79 -26.17 -7.86
N GLU A 7 -13.81 -25.34 -7.51
CA GLU A 7 -14.01 -24.12 -6.72
C GLU A 7 -14.04 -22.90 -7.65
N ILE A 8 -15.03 -22.02 -7.45
CA ILE A 8 -15.23 -20.80 -8.26
C ILE A 8 -14.94 -19.59 -7.38
N LEU A 9 -13.99 -18.76 -7.79
CA LEU A 9 -13.69 -17.50 -7.11
C LEU A 9 -14.82 -16.49 -7.37
N LYS A 10 -15.35 -15.89 -6.29
CA LYS A 10 -16.32 -14.80 -6.36
C LYS A 10 -15.78 -13.58 -5.63
N MET A 11 -16.01 -12.40 -6.20
CA MET A 11 -15.54 -11.13 -5.67
C MET A 11 -16.72 -10.27 -5.23
N ASN A 12 -16.66 -9.76 -4.01
CA ASN A 12 -17.53 -8.67 -3.55
C ASN A 12 -16.71 -7.39 -3.60
N TYR A 13 -17.22 -6.36 -4.28
CA TYR A 13 -16.52 -5.09 -4.44
C TYR A 13 -17.35 -3.93 -3.87
N SER A 14 -16.67 -2.87 -3.49
CA SER A 14 -17.26 -1.63 -2.98
C SER A 14 -16.27 -0.50 -3.23
N PHE A 15 -16.77 0.73 -3.35
CA PHE A 15 -15.96 1.90 -3.67
C PHE A 15 -15.88 2.85 -2.48
N PRO A 16 -14.82 2.77 -1.65
CA PRO A 16 -14.67 3.63 -0.47
C PRO A 16 -14.18 5.04 -0.81
N GLN A 17 -14.07 5.42 -2.09
CA GLN A 17 -13.59 6.73 -2.54
C GLN A 17 -12.22 7.12 -1.97
N CYS A 18 -11.37 6.13 -1.71
CA CYS A 18 -10.06 6.30 -1.09
C CYS A 18 -10.07 7.00 0.29
N GLU A 19 -11.23 6.99 0.94
CA GLU A 19 -11.44 7.51 2.27
C GLU A 19 -11.24 6.38 3.31
N PRO A 20 -10.29 6.50 4.25
CA PRO A 20 -10.01 5.45 5.23
C PRO A 20 -11.22 5.10 6.11
N GLY A 21 -12.08 6.07 6.46
CA GLY A 21 -13.26 5.83 7.29
C GLY A 21 -14.29 4.95 6.57
N LEU A 22 -14.55 5.25 5.28
CA LEU A 22 -15.40 4.43 4.43
C LEU A 22 -14.77 3.06 4.17
N GLY A 23 -13.45 3.01 3.95
CA GLY A 23 -12.70 1.77 3.78
C GLY A 23 -12.82 0.83 4.97
N ALA A 24 -12.68 1.36 6.19
CA ALA A 24 -12.89 0.59 7.41
C ALA A 24 -14.34 0.09 7.51
N SER A 25 -15.33 0.96 7.31
CA SER A 25 -16.75 0.58 7.35
C SER A 25 -17.08 -0.56 6.38
N VAL A 26 -16.59 -0.49 5.14
CA VAL A 26 -16.72 -1.55 4.14
C VAL A 26 -16.03 -2.84 4.60
N MET A 27 -14.80 -2.75 5.14
CA MET A 27 -14.10 -3.90 5.70
C MET A 27 -14.93 -4.58 6.80
N TYR A 28 -15.42 -3.82 7.78
CA TYR A 28 -16.28 -4.36 8.84
C TYR A 28 -17.55 -5.01 8.27
N ASN A 29 -18.22 -4.35 7.31
CA ASN A 29 -19.39 -4.94 6.67
C ASN A 29 -19.07 -6.29 5.99
N LEU A 30 -17.92 -6.38 5.31
CA LEU A 30 -17.45 -7.63 4.72
C LEU A 30 -17.10 -8.66 5.80
N LEU A 31 -16.45 -8.30 6.90
CA LEU A 31 -16.05 -9.29 7.92
C LEU A 31 -17.24 -9.88 8.68
N TYR A 32 -18.25 -9.06 9.01
CA TYR A 32 -19.35 -9.47 9.88
C TYR A 32 -20.57 -10.04 9.14
N ASN A 33 -20.62 -9.92 7.81
CA ASN A 33 -21.68 -10.50 7.00
C ASN A 33 -21.18 -11.70 6.19
N LYS A 34 -22.03 -12.71 5.97
CA LYS A 34 -21.70 -13.84 5.09
C LYS A 34 -21.54 -13.38 3.62
N PRO A 35 -20.79 -14.12 2.78
CA PRO A 35 -19.95 -15.29 3.10
C PRO A 35 -18.62 -14.88 3.75
N GLN A 36 -17.92 -15.81 4.42
CA GLN A 36 -16.58 -15.51 4.95
C GLN A 36 -15.60 -15.24 3.80
N LYS A 37 -14.76 -14.22 3.96
CA LYS A 37 -13.81 -13.79 2.93
C LYS A 37 -12.46 -14.46 3.18
N LEU A 38 -11.81 -14.91 2.11
CA LEU A 38 -10.49 -15.54 2.17
C LEU A 38 -9.36 -14.51 2.20
N MET A 39 -9.53 -13.41 1.47
CA MET A 39 -8.54 -12.32 1.36
C MET A 39 -9.26 -11.00 1.09
N LEU A 40 -8.55 -9.91 1.35
CA LEU A 40 -9.02 -8.56 1.03
C LEU A 40 -8.17 -7.95 -0.10
N LEU A 41 -8.85 -7.26 -1.01
CA LEU A 41 -8.22 -6.47 -2.07
C LEU A 41 -8.46 -4.99 -1.79
N ALA A 42 -7.38 -4.21 -1.71
CA ALA A 42 -7.44 -2.78 -1.42
C ALA A 42 -6.64 -1.97 -2.45
N GLY A 43 -7.07 -0.72 -2.66
CA GLY A 43 -6.55 0.15 -3.72
C GLY A 43 -5.59 1.21 -3.20
N CYS A 44 -6.14 2.37 -2.83
CA CYS A 44 -5.40 3.54 -2.39
C CYS A 44 -4.56 3.30 -1.14
N SER A 45 -3.41 3.98 -1.06
CA SER A 45 -2.46 3.89 0.07
C SER A 45 -3.12 4.09 1.44
N THR A 46 -3.94 5.13 1.60
CA THR A 46 -4.64 5.48 2.86
C THR A 46 -5.56 4.37 3.36
N VAL A 47 -6.37 3.80 2.45
CA VAL A 47 -7.27 2.68 2.75
C VAL A 47 -6.48 1.41 3.00
N CYS A 48 -5.44 1.14 2.20
CA CYS A 48 -4.56 0.00 2.38
C CYS A 48 -3.89 -0.01 3.76
N THR A 49 -3.36 1.13 4.21
CA THR A 49 -2.78 1.29 5.54
C THR A 49 -3.80 0.88 6.61
N THR A 50 -4.99 1.47 6.57
CA THR A 50 -6.06 1.22 7.54
C THR A 50 -6.50 -0.25 7.56
N VAL A 51 -6.78 -0.82 6.38
CA VAL A 51 -7.26 -2.20 6.23
C VAL A 51 -6.19 -3.21 6.63
N ALA A 52 -4.94 -3.01 6.21
CA ALA A 52 -3.86 -3.95 6.48
C ALA A 52 -3.41 -3.96 7.93
N GLU A 53 -3.44 -2.80 8.58
CA GLU A 53 -3.14 -2.70 10.01
C GLU A 53 -4.16 -3.45 10.86
N ALA A 54 -5.44 -3.41 10.46
CA ALA A 54 -6.51 -4.16 11.12
C ALA A 54 -6.55 -5.65 10.73
N ALA A 55 -6.24 -6.00 9.47
CA ALA A 55 -6.44 -7.35 8.92
C ALA A 55 -5.68 -8.46 9.66
N LYS A 56 -4.53 -8.14 10.26
CA LYS A 56 -3.76 -9.09 11.09
C LYS A 56 -4.58 -9.64 12.26
N MET A 57 -5.52 -8.87 12.80
CA MET A 57 -6.39 -9.30 13.91
C MET A 57 -7.41 -10.38 13.49
N TRP A 58 -7.69 -10.50 12.19
CA TRP A 58 -8.58 -11.52 11.62
C TRP A 58 -7.83 -12.61 10.86
N ASN A 59 -6.49 -12.65 10.93
CA ASN A 59 -5.64 -13.56 10.16
C ASN A 59 -5.91 -13.50 8.64
N LEU A 60 -6.23 -12.31 8.13
CA LEU A 60 -6.50 -12.10 6.71
C LEU A 60 -5.28 -11.58 5.96
N VAL A 61 -5.11 -12.10 4.75
CA VAL A 61 -4.16 -11.58 3.78
C VAL A 61 -4.77 -10.39 3.05
N VAL A 62 -4.01 -9.31 2.93
CA VAL A 62 -4.41 -8.12 2.19
C VAL A 62 -3.50 -7.97 0.98
N LEU A 63 -4.09 -7.89 -0.21
CA LEU A 63 -3.36 -7.60 -1.44
C LEU A 63 -3.75 -6.20 -1.95
N CYS A 64 -2.78 -5.28 -1.91
CA CYS A 64 -2.93 -3.91 -2.36
C CYS A 64 -2.49 -3.75 -3.81
N TYR A 65 -3.43 -3.40 -4.70
CA TYR A 65 -3.14 -3.31 -6.14
C TYR A 65 -2.74 -1.91 -6.61
N GLY A 66 -2.96 -0.86 -5.80
CA GLY A 66 -2.70 0.54 -6.18
C GLY A 66 -1.93 1.36 -5.15
N ALA A 67 -1.41 0.73 -4.09
CA ALA A 67 -0.81 1.44 -2.97
C ALA A 67 0.70 1.60 -3.13
N SER A 68 1.14 2.86 -3.26
CA SER A 68 2.54 3.24 -3.46
C SER A 68 3.27 3.69 -2.19
N SER A 69 2.57 3.86 -1.06
CA SER A 69 3.18 4.36 0.19
C SER A 69 4.42 3.54 0.58
N PRO A 70 5.59 4.18 0.79
CA PRO A 70 6.77 3.49 1.34
C PRO A 70 6.52 2.86 2.71
N ALA A 71 5.68 3.47 3.56
CA ALA A 71 5.35 2.95 4.89
C ALA A 71 4.78 1.52 4.87
N LEU A 72 4.06 1.14 3.80
CA LEU A 72 3.50 -0.21 3.63
C LEU A 72 4.55 -1.32 3.44
N SER A 73 5.84 -0.96 3.31
CA SER A 73 6.94 -1.92 3.29
C SER A 73 7.36 -2.40 4.68
N ASP A 74 6.91 -1.76 5.77
CA ASP A 74 7.22 -2.19 7.14
C ASP A 74 6.52 -3.52 7.48
N ARG A 75 7.28 -4.60 7.55
CA ARG A 75 6.79 -5.95 7.85
C ARG A 75 6.44 -6.16 9.32
N ASN A 76 6.98 -5.36 10.22
CA ASN A 76 6.60 -5.42 11.64
C ASN A 76 5.20 -4.83 11.83
N ARG A 77 4.89 -3.76 11.09
CA ARG A 77 3.57 -3.13 11.11
C ARG A 77 2.53 -3.89 10.26
N PHE A 78 2.93 -4.36 9.07
CA PHE A 78 2.06 -5.01 8.08
C PHE A 78 2.52 -6.44 7.71
N PRO A 79 2.39 -7.42 8.61
CA PRO A 79 2.90 -8.78 8.39
C PRO A 79 2.15 -9.57 7.30
N THR A 80 0.85 -9.30 7.08
CA THR A 80 0.00 -10.03 6.12
C THR A 80 -0.32 -9.25 4.84
N LEU A 81 0.36 -8.12 4.62
CA LEU A 81 0.17 -7.28 3.44
C LEU A 81 1.08 -7.70 2.30
N PHE A 82 0.53 -7.77 1.09
CA PHE A 82 1.28 -7.84 -0.15
C PHE A 82 0.80 -6.73 -1.09
N ARG A 83 1.64 -6.34 -2.04
CA ARG A 83 1.25 -5.40 -3.09
C ARG A 83 1.92 -5.72 -4.42
N THR A 84 1.21 -5.44 -5.50
CA THR A 84 1.75 -5.53 -6.86
C THR A 84 2.29 -4.19 -7.35
N HIS A 85 1.79 -3.07 -6.79
CA HIS A 85 2.24 -1.74 -7.15
C HIS A 85 3.60 -1.42 -6.50
N PRO A 86 4.58 -0.88 -7.25
CA PRO A 86 5.87 -0.49 -6.68
C PRO A 86 5.72 0.66 -5.66
N SER A 87 6.69 0.76 -4.75
CA SER A 87 6.77 1.90 -3.82
C SER A 87 7.12 3.19 -4.56
N ALA A 88 6.66 4.33 -4.04
CA ALA A 88 7.03 5.64 -4.58
C ALA A 88 8.55 5.92 -4.54
N THR A 89 9.31 5.26 -3.65
CA THR A 89 10.77 5.43 -3.52
C THR A 89 11.55 4.92 -4.74
N VAL A 90 10.97 4.07 -5.59
CA VAL A 90 11.65 3.57 -6.80
C VAL A 90 12.05 4.70 -7.76
N HIS A 91 11.43 5.87 -7.65
CA HIS A 91 11.74 7.04 -8.46
C HIS A 91 12.96 7.82 -7.94
N ASN A 92 13.35 7.65 -6.67
CA ASN A 92 14.41 8.45 -6.04
C ASN A 92 15.78 8.22 -6.69
N PRO A 93 16.22 6.99 -6.99
CA PRO A 93 17.47 6.77 -7.74
C PRO A 93 17.51 7.49 -9.10
N THR A 94 16.38 7.51 -9.82
CA THR A 94 16.27 8.21 -11.11
C THR A 94 16.37 9.73 -10.94
N ARG A 95 15.74 10.29 -9.90
CA ARG A 95 15.85 11.73 -9.58
C ARG A 95 17.30 12.11 -9.31
N ILE A 96 18.01 11.33 -8.48
CA ILE A 96 19.42 11.56 -8.15
C ILE A 96 20.28 11.48 -9.41
N LYS A 97 20.09 10.45 -10.23
CA LYS A 97 20.87 10.31 -11.46
C LYS A 97 20.66 11.46 -12.43
N LEU A 98 19.47 12.04 -12.45
CA LEU A 98 19.15 13.22 -13.23
C LEU A 98 19.84 14.47 -12.67
N MET A 99 19.84 14.65 -11.34
CA MET A 99 20.56 15.75 -10.67
C MET A 99 22.06 15.69 -10.96
N GLU A 100 22.67 14.52 -10.84
CA GLU A 100 24.08 14.29 -11.18
C GLU A 100 24.38 14.63 -12.65
N LYS A 101 23.53 14.16 -13.58
CA LYS A 101 23.73 14.37 -15.01
C LYS A 101 23.77 15.85 -15.40
N PHE A 102 23.01 16.68 -14.70
CA PHE A 102 22.93 18.13 -14.96
C PHE A 102 23.77 18.98 -13.99
N GLY A 103 24.52 18.36 -13.07
CA GLY A 103 25.36 19.06 -12.11
C GLY A 103 24.58 19.88 -11.08
N TRP A 104 23.36 19.48 -10.72
CA TRP A 104 22.56 20.18 -9.71
C TRP A 104 23.02 19.81 -8.30
N SER A 105 23.56 20.80 -7.56
CA SER A 105 24.03 20.62 -6.18
C SER A 105 23.09 21.17 -5.10
N ARG A 106 22.04 21.90 -5.51
CA ARG A 106 21.05 22.50 -4.60
C ARG A 106 19.65 22.32 -5.16
N VAL A 107 18.78 21.68 -4.38
CA VAL A 107 17.37 21.46 -4.72
C VAL A 107 16.47 21.85 -3.55
N ALA A 108 15.22 22.16 -3.86
CA ALA A 108 14.17 22.39 -2.87
C ALA A 108 13.04 21.38 -3.10
N ILE A 109 12.45 20.89 -2.01
CA ILE A 109 11.37 19.92 -2.03
C ILE A 109 10.11 20.58 -1.45
N LEU A 110 9.03 20.55 -2.20
CA LEU A 110 7.70 20.93 -1.74
C LEU A 110 6.82 19.69 -1.76
N GLN A 111 6.17 19.38 -0.64
CA GLN A 111 5.29 18.23 -0.52
C GLN A 111 4.03 18.57 0.28
N GLN A 112 3.00 17.75 0.10
CA GLN A 112 1.86 17.71 1.00
C GLN A 112 2.17 16.81 2.21
N ALA A 113 1.59 17.12 3.37
CA ALA A 113 1.78 16.37 4.61
C ALA A 113 0.95 15.06 4.65
N GLU A 114 1.18 14.17 3.68
CA GLU A 114 0.64 12.81 3.69
C GLU A 114 1.78 11.78 3.87
N GLU A 115 1.51 10.67 4.55
CA GLU A 115 2.49 9.61 4.87
C GLU A 115 3.26 9.12 3.62
N VAL A 116 2.56 9.01 2.48
CA VAL A 116 3.15 8.61 1.19
C VAL A 116 4.26 9.56 0.78
N PHE A 117 4.03 10.87 0.87
CA PHE A 117 4.98 11.89 0.42
C PHE A 117 6.10 12.07 1.42
N ILE A 118 5.77 12.14 2.73
CA ILE A 118 6.75 12.30 3.81
C ILE A 118 7.83 11.22 3.71
N SER A 119 7.42 9.95 3.69
CA SER A 119 8.37 8.83 3.62
C SER A 119 9.14 8.75 2.29
N THR A 120 8.57 9.28 1.20
CA THR A 120 9.28 9.36 -0.09
C THR A 120 10.36 10.44 -0.06
N VAL A 121 10.09 11.57 0.58
CA VAL A 121 11.04 12.68 0.75
C VAL A 121 12.16 12.29 1.71
N GLU A 122 11.85 11.61 2.81
CA GLU A 122 12.85 11.09 3.75
C GLU A 122 13.82 10.13 3.06
N ASP A 123 13.33 9.18 2.24
CA ASP A 123 14.20 8.28 1.45
C ASP A 123 15.03 9.07 0.42
N LEU A 124 14.47 10.11 -0.21
CA LEU A 124 15.22 10.93 -1.15
C LEU A 124 16.33 11.71 -0.44
N GLU A 125 16.03 12.33 0.70
CA GLU A 125 16.99 13.10 1.48
C GLU A 125 18.14 12.22 1.97
N ALA A 126 17.84 11.02 2.47
CA ALA A 126 18.85 10.06 2.90
C ALA A 126 19.80 9.69 1.76
N ARG A 127 19.27 9.34 0.59
CA ARG A 127 20.09 8.96 -0.58
C ARG A 127 20.93 10.12 -1.12
N CYS A 128 20.40 11.35 -1.11
CA CYS A 128 21.16 12.54 -1.53
C CYS A 128 22.34 12.85 -0.58
N LYS A 129 22.31 12.38 0.67
CA LYS A 129 23.43 12.51 1.62
C LYS A 129 24.53 11.47 1.39
N GLU A 130 24.22 10.38 0.69
CA GLU A 130 25.16 9.28 0.39
C GLU A 130 25.88 9.47 -0.95
N SER A 131 25.32 10.29 -1.85
CA SER A 131 25.87 10.63 -3.18
C SER A 131 26.85 11.81 -3.13
#